data_AF-X1HWH7-F1
#
_entry.id   AF-X1HWH7-F1
#
_cell.length_a   1.000
_cell.length_b   1.000
_cell.length_c   1.000
_cell.angle_alpha   90.00
_cell.angle_beta   90.00
_cell.angle_gamma   90.00
#
_symmetry.space_group_name_H-M   'P 1'
#
loop_
_entity.id
_entity.type
_entity.pdbx_description
1 polymer ?
#
loop_
_entity_poly.entity_id
_entity_poly.type
_entity_poly.pdbx_seq_one_letter_code
_entity_poly.pdbx_strand_id
1 'polypeptide(L)'
;GLFNMMFCSKQFRFLSNVDQIIEIASRSPKPIFFWLIGEDKEVRRNSELLAKNNLPSFSSLEDMVKNFWVLVQESNNKNKILNKFMTQN
;
A
#
# COMPACT_ATOMS: atom_id res chain seq x y z
N GLY A 1 7.03 -1.75 4.38
CA GLY A 1 5.65 -2.13 4.02
C GLY A 1 5.67 -3.26 3.02
N LEU A 2 4.50 -3.65 2.53
CA LEU A 2 4.33 -4.63 1.45
C LEU A 2 3.85 -3.91 0.19
N PHE A 3 4.33 -4.36 -0.97
CA PHE A 3 3.83 -3.93 -2.28
C PHE A 3 2.93 -5.01 -2.85
N ASN A 4 1.77 -4.61 -3.35
CA ASN A 4 0.85 -5.51 -4.01
C ASN A 4 0.36 -4.90 -5.32
N MET A 5 0.39 -5.66 -6.40
CA MET A 5 -0.19 -5.27 -7.68
C MET A 5 -1.56 -5.92 -7.79
N MET A 6 -2.59 -5.12 -8.01
CA MET A 6 -3.96 -5.59 -8.15
C MET A 6 -4.47 -5.36 -9.57
N PHE A 7 -4.74 -6.45 -10.27
CA PHE A 7 -5.37 -6.39 -11.59
C PHE A 7 -6.88 -6.17 -11.45
N CYS A 8 -7.38 -5.11 -12.08
CA CYS A 8 -8.75 -4.60 -11.99
C CYS A 8 -9.43 -4.76 -13.35
N SER A 9 -10.02 -5.92 -13.61
CA SER A 9 -10.77 -6.17 -14.84
C SER A 9 -12.14 -6.76 -14.53
N LYS A 10 -13.16 -6.37 -15.29
CA LYS A 10 -14.51 -6.89 -15.12
C LYS A 10 -14.57 -8.39 -15.41
N GLN A 11 -13.81 -8.86 -16.40
CA GLN A 11 -13.75 -10.27 -16.80
C GLN A 11 -13.10 -11.15 -15.73
N PHE A 12 -12.12 -10.58 -15.01
CA PHE A 12 -11.32 -11.28 -14.00
C PHE A 12 -11.63 -10.83 -12.58
N ARG A 13 -12.80 -10.22 -12.34
CA ARG A 13 -13.15 -9.65 -11.02
C ARG A 13 -13.12 -10.69 -9.90
N PHE A 14 -13.38 -11.96 -10.23
CA PHE A 14 -13.29 -13.08 -9.28
C PHE A 14 -11.86 -13.30 -8.74
N LEU A 15 -10.83 -12.90 -9.48
CA LEU A 15 -9.42 -12.96 -9.04
C LEU A 15 -9.04 -11.79 -8.13
N SER A 16 -9.73 -10.65 -8.26
CA SER A 16 -9.39 -9.42 -7.53
C SER A 16 -9.90 -9.39 -6.10
N ASN A 17 -10.59 -10.44 -5.60
CA ASN A 17 -11.40 -10.51 -4.37
C ASN A 17 -11.05 -9.46 -3.29
N VAL A 18 -11.58 -8.25 -3.46
CA VAL A 18 -11.12 -7.07 -2.73
C VAL A 18 -11.48 -7.17 -1.25
N ASP A 19 -12.61 -7.79 -0.93
CA ASP A 19 -13.04 -7.97 0.46
C ASP A 19 -12.06 -8.86 1.24
N GLN A 20 -11.61 -9.97 0.65
CA GLN A 20 -10.57 -10.80 1.26
C GLN A 20 -9.24 -10.07 1.39
N ILE A 21 -8.87 -9.26 0.39
CA ILE A 21 -7.65 -8.45 0.44
C ILE A 21 -7.73 -7.42 1.58
N ILE A 22 -8.88 -6.79 1.78
CA ILE A 22 -9.13 -5.87 2.89
C ILE A 22 -8.99 -6.60 4.23
N GLU A 23 -9.61 -7.78 4.36
CA GLU A 23 -9.49 -8.59 5.59
C GLU A 23 -8.03 -8.95 5.89
N ILE A 24 -7.29 -9.43 4.90
CA ILE A 24 -5.86 -9.76 5.03
C ILE A 24 -5.05 -8.52 5.41
N ALA A 25 -5.30 -7.38 4.75
CA ALA A 25 -4.59 -6.14 5.01
C ALA A 25 -4.85 -5.62 6.43
N SER A 26 -6.08 -5.74 6.94
CA SER A 26 -6.45 -5.31 8.29
C SER A 26 -5.71 -6.04 9.41
N ARG A 27 -5.28 -7.28 9.14
CA ARG A 27 -4.53 -8.12 10.09
C ARG A 27 -3.01 -7.98 9.93
N SER A 28 -2.55 -7.27 8.91
CA SER A 28 -1.13 -7.14 8.62
C SER A 28 -0.48 -6.16 9.60
N PRO A 29 0.64 -6.54 10.26
CA PRO A 29 1.41 -5.62 11.09
C PRO A 29 2.22 -4.60 10.26
N LYS A 30 2.20 -4.71 8.94
CA LYS A 30 2.95 -3.85 8.01
C LYS A 30 1.97 -3.14 7.07
N PRO A 31 2.20 -1.84 6.76
CA PRO A 31 1.38 -1.13 5.80
C PRO A 31 1.52 -1.77 4.41
N ILE A 32 0.40 -1.91 3.70
CA ILE A 32 0.31 -2.50 2.36
C ILE A 32 -0.07 -1.41 1.36
N PHE A 33 0.67 -1.34 0.26
CA PHE A 33 0.45 -0.39 -0.82
C PHE A 33 -0.01 -1.14 -2.05
N PHE A 34 -1.06 -0.62 -2.71
CA PHE A 34 -1.64 -1.26 -3.88
C PHE A 34 -1.38 -0.45 -5.15
N TRP A 35 -0.79 -1.09 -6.16
CA TRP A 35 -0.76 -0.56 -7.51
C TRP A 35 -1.90 -1.20 -8.32
N LEU A 36 -2.84 -0.38 -8.76
CA LEU A 36 -4.03 -0.82 -9.49
C LEU A 36 -3.78 -0.70 -11.00
N ILE A 37 -4.01 -1.79 -11.72
CA ILE A 37 -3.84 -1.85 -13.18
C ILE A 37 -5.08 -2.49 -13.78
N GLY A 38 -5.64 -1.89 -14.83
CA GLY A 38 -6.72 -2.51 -15.60
C GLY A 38 -7.70 -1.50 -16.17
N GLU A 39 -8.97 -1.88 -16.23
CA GLU A 39 -10.04 -1.05 -16.77
C GLU A 39 -10.36 0.12 -15.84
N ASP A 40 -10.41 1.34 -16.36
CA ASP A 40 -10.60 2.58 -15.57
C ASP A 40 -11.76 2.51 -14.56
N LYS A 41 -12.90 1.94 -14.99
CA LYS A 41 -14.08 1.80 -14.12
C LYS A 41 -13.82 0.86 -12.95
N GLU A 42 -13.08 -0.23 -13.16
CA GLU A 42 -12.75 -1.20 -12.11
C GLU A 42 -11.64 -0.68 -11.22
N VAL A 43 -10.62 -0.02 -11.79
CA VAL A 43 -9.57 0.67 -11.02
C VAL A 43 -10.20 1.68 -10.07
N ARG A 44 -11.12 2.53 -10.57
CA ARG A 44 -11.83 3.51 -9.74
C ARG A 44 -12.65 2.84 -8.64
N ARG A 45 -13.44 1.83 -8.98
CA ARG A 45 -14.25 1.07 -8.01
C ARG A 45 -13.39 0.49 -6.89
N ASN A 46 -12.29 -0.19 -7.24
CA ASN A 46 -11.42 -0.84 -6.27
C ASN A 46 -10.64 0.18 -5.44
N SER A 47 -10.21 1.29 -6.04
CA SER A 47 -9.60 2.41 -5.31
C SER A 47 -10.55 2.98 -4.26
N GLU A 48 -11.82 3.21 -4.58
CA GLU A 48 -12.83 3.67 -3.63
C GLU A 48 -13.07 2.68 -2.48
N LEU A 49 -13.07 1.36 -2.76
CA LEU A 49 -13.20 0.32 -1.73
C LEU A 49 -11.98 0.27 -0.80
N LEU A 50 -10.76 0.35 -1.36
CA LEU A 50 -9.53 0.38 -0.58
C LEU A 50 -9.44 1.65 0.27
N ALA A 51 -9.81 2.81 -0.27
CA ALA A 51 -9.80 4.09 0.43
C ALA A 51 -10.73 4.09 1.65
N LYS A 52 -11.93 3.49 1.54
CA LYS A 52 -12.86 3.32 2.68
C LYS A 52 -12.27 2.52 3.84
N ASN A 53 -11.24 1.72 3.59
CA ASN A 53 -10.56 0.88 4.57
C ASN A 53 -9.15 1.41 4.93
N ASN A 54 -8.85 2.67 4.58
CA ASN A 54 -7.54 3.31 4.80
C ASN A 54 -6.37 2.55 4.14
N LEU A 55 -6.63 1.85 3.03
CA LEU A 55 -5.60 1.15 2.27
C LEU A 55 -5.13 2.03 1.10
N PRO A 56 -3.85 2.45 1.10
CA PRO A 56 -3.34 3.32 0.05
C PRO A 56 -3.26 2.58 -1.28
N SER A 57 -3.86 3.18 -2.31
CA SER A 57 -3.88 2.64 -3.67
C SER A 57 -3.48 3.70 -4.69
N PHE A 58 -2.82 3.28 -5.76
CA PHE A 58 -2.20 4.15 -6.76
C PHE A 58 -2.44 3.59 -8.15
N SER A 59 -2.68 4.46 -9.13
CA SER A 59 -2.75 4.08 -10.56
C SER A 59 -1.36 3.99 -11.21
N SER A 60 -0.36 4.65 -10.62
CA SER A 60 1.04 4.65 -11.08
C SER A 60 1.93 3.90 -10.10
N LEU A 61 2.77 2.99 -10.63
CA LEU A 61 3.84 2.35 -9.86
C LEU A 61 4.82 3.38 -9.30
N GLU A 62 5.14 4.42 -10.07
CA GLU A 62 6.05 5.49 -9.65
C GLU A 62 5.52 6.22 -8.42
N ASP A 63 4.22 6.56 -8.41
CA ASP A 63 3.59 7.24 -7.27
C ASP A 63 3.54 6.34 -6.04
N MET A 64 3.27 5.04 -6.22
CA MET A 64 3.32 4.07 -5.13
C MET A 64 4.72 4.01 -4.50
N VAL A 65 5.77 3.95 -5.33
CA VAL A 65 7.16 3.88 -4.88
C VAL A 65 7.57 5.17 -4.16
N LYS A 66 7.20 6.35 -4.69
CA LYS A 66 7.45 7.65 -4.03
C LYS A 66 6.80 7.73 -2.65
N ASN A 67 5.55 7.30 -2.52
CA ASN A 67 4.84 7.30 -1.24
C ASN A 67 5.44 6.29 -0.25
N PHE A 68 5.83 5.12 -0.73
CA PHE A 68 6.53 4.14 0.10
C PHE A 68 7.88 4.67 0.60
N TRP A 69 8.60 5.42 -0.23
CA TRP A 69 9.90 5.99 0.13
C TRP A 69 9.81 6.91 1.37
N VAL A 70 8.69 7.60 1.56
CA VAL A 70 8.43 8.40 2.77
C VAL A 70 8.58 7.53 4.03
N LEU A 71 7.99 6.34 4.05
CA LEU A 71 8.10 5.41 5.18
C LEU A 71 9.54 4.93 5.40
N VAL A 72 10.30 4.73 4.33
CA VAL A 72 11.72 4.35 4.41
C VAL A 72 12.53 5.48 5.05
N GLN A 73 12.29 6.72 4.64
CA GLN A 73 12.96 7.90 5.21
C GLN A 73 12.62 8.09 6.68
N GLU A 74 11.36 7.94 7.07
CA GLU A 74 10.96 8.01 8.48
C GLU A 74 11.63 6.95 9.34
N SER A 75 11.68 5.71 8.84
CA SER A 75 12.37 4.60 9.52
C SER A 75 13.86 4.90 9.71
N ASN A 76 14.54 5.38 8.67
CA ASN A 76 15.95 5.75 8.72
C ASN A 76 16.21 6.90 9.71
N ASN A 77 15.33 7.90 9.74
CA ASN A 77 15.45 9.01 10.68
C ASN A 77 15.27 8.57 12.12
N LYS A 78 14.29 7.71 12.41
CA LYS A 78 14.11 7.11 13.75
C LYS A 78 15.35 6.33 14.19
N ASN A 79 15.94 5.52 13.30
CA ASN A 79 17.16 4.77 13.61
C ASN A 79 18.36 5.68 13.87
N LYS A 80 18.53 6.76 13.09
CA LYS A 80 19.59 7.75 13.33
C LYS A 80 19.46 8.41 14.69
N ILE A 81 18.24 8.80 15.08
CA ILE A 81 17.97 9.40 16.39
C ILE A 81 18.29 8.40 17.50
N LEU A 82 17.81 7.15 17.40
CA LEU A 82 18.08 6.10 18.38
C LEU A 82 19.59 5.86 18.57
N ASN A 83 20.33 5.74 17.48
CA ASN A 83 21.78 5.53 17.52
C ASN A 83 22.53 6.71 18.17
N LYS A 84 22.06 7.94 17.96
CA LYS A 84 22.64 9.14 18.60
C LYS A 84 22.44 9.14 20.11
N PHE A 85 21.29 8.68 20.61
CA PHE A 85 21.06 8.56 22.05
C PHE A 85 21.89 7.44 22.69
N MET A 86 22.12 6.34 21.98
CA MET A 86 22.90 5.20 22.51
C MET A 86 24.42 5.45 22.56
N THR A 87 24.95 6.39 21.78
CA THR A 87 26.38 6.75 21.78
C THR A 87 26.73 7.94 22.67
N GLN A 88 25.74 8.55 23.32
CA GLN A 88 25.90 9.72 24.20
C GLN A 88 25.80 9.38 25.71
N ASN A 89 25.62 8.10 26.05
CA ASN A 89 25.67 7.55 27.41
C ASN A 89 26.86 6.58 27.54
#